data_AF-A0A9P5XSA4-F1
#
_entry.id   AF-A0A9P5XSA4-F1
#
_cell.length_a   1.000
_cell.length_b   1.000
_cell.length_c   1.000
_cell.angle_alpha   90.00
_cell.angle_beta   90.00
_cell.angle_gamma   90.00
#
_symmetry.space_group_name_H-M   'P 1'
#
loop_
_entity.id
_entity.type
_entity.pdbx_description
1 polymer ?
#
loop_
_entity_poly.entity_id
_entity_poly.type
_entity_poly.pdbx_seq_one_letter_code
_entity_poly.pdbx_strand_id
1 'polypeptide(L)'
;MNLNEVQIRQYWNVAGLAVLVYDQILTWEQEVQYIWLSSEVFIKFSYFLSRYLALTIQIVGVIHSSFPVLQKRRGNCIPWLAFQTFGAELLLWNLELGMMIRVYALYDRARLMGTLLTLWFTFSGIFNFWNGISAMTDIETDLFCIIAETPNSSKWFSLTIAVNQCLLWALTFHKYRSAVKEGWARHPIIRVVIRDNSWVFLTFSGLLAFLLPYSLYIHQVGGFVYPLFTCVTSIVSCRLVLNIRSIKNINNNRAGQVELTTILAMSEEEYSLSEMRSE
;
A
#
# COMPACT_ATOMS: atom_id res chain seq x y z
N MET A 1 30.72 1.93 17.95
CA MET A 1 31.26 1.52 16.64
C MET A 1 30.86 0.07 16.37
N ASN A 2 29.73 -0.16 15.68
CA ASN A 2 29.30 -1.50 15.28
C ASN A 2 29.36 -1.60 13.75
N LEU A 3 30.48 -2.08 13.21
CA LEU A 3 30.64 -2.36 11.76
C LEU A 3 29.47 -3.23 11.23
N ASN A 4 28.96 -4.09 12.11
CA ASN A 4 27.82 -4.96 11.87
C ASN A 4 26.54 -4.18 11.51
N GLU A 5 26.25 -3.04 12.13
CA GLU A 5 25.02 -2.27 11.84
C GLU A 5 25.05 -1.61 10.47
N VAL A 6 26.22 -1.13 10.04
CA VAL A 6 26.42 -0.59 8.70
C VAL A 6 26.24 -1.68 7.64
N GLN A 7 26.80 -2.86 7.88
CA GLN A 7 26.64 -4.02 7.00
C GLN A 7 25.18 -4.48 6.94
N ILE A 8 24.51 -4.59 8.10
CA ILE A 8 23.07 -4.94 8.18
C ILE A 8 22.26 -3.97 7.32
N ARG A 9 22.46 -2.65 7.46
CA ARG A 9 21.77 -1.65 6.65
C ARG A 9 22.01 -1.82 5.14
N GLN A 10 23.26 -2.04 4.73
CA GLN A 10 23.59 -2.29 3.32
C GLN A 10 22.86 -3.51 2.78
N TYR A 11 22.89 -4.64 3.49
CA TYR A 11 22.22 -5.86 3.07
C TYR A 11 20.71 -5.68 2.96
N TRP A 12 20.07 -4.99 3.93
CA TRP A 12 18.63 -4.74 3.89
C TRP A 12 18.20 -3.78 2.78
N ASN A 13 18.98 -2.75 2.47
CA ASN A 13 18.72 -1.88 1.31
C ASN A 13 18.79 -2.66 0.00
N VAL A 14 19.85 -3.48 -0.17
CA VAL A 14 20.03 -4.29 -1.39
C VAL A 14 18.94 -5.36 -1.50
N ALA A 15 18.61 -6.04 -0.40
CA ALA A 15 17.54 -7.01 -0.35
C ALA A 15 16.17 -6.37 -0.66
N GLY A 16 15.87 -5.22 -0.06
CA GLY A 16 14.64 -4.47 -0.31
C GLY A 16 14.51 -4.06 -1.79
N LEU A 17 15.59 -3.55 -2.39
CA LEU A 17 15.63 -3.23 -3.81
C LEU A 17 15.42 -4.47 -4.68
N ALA A 18 16.12 -5.57 -4.39
CA ALA A 18 16.01 -6.82 -5.14
C ALA A 18 14.58 -7.37 -5.09
N VAL A 19 13.93 -7.35 -3.93
CA VAL A 19 12.54 -7.79 -3.76
C VAL A 19 11.58 -6.90 -4.56
N LEU A 20 11.76 -5.58 -4.53
CA LEU A 20 10.93 -4.67 -5.33
C LEU A 20 11.12 -4.86 -6.84
N VAL A 21 12.35 -5.06 -7.30
CA VAL A 21 12.61 -5.35 -8.72
C VAL A 21 12.03 -6.71 -9.10
N TYR A 22 12.15 -7.72 -8.25
CA TYR A 22 11.55 -9.03 -8.49
C TYR A 22 10.02 -8.94 -8.59
N ASP A 23 9.38 -8.23 -7.67
CA ASP A 23 7.93 -8.00 -7.71
C ASP A 23 7.51 -7.22 -8.99
N GLN A 24 8.40 -6.39 -9.55
CA GLN A 24 8.13 -5.60 -10.78
C GLN A 24 8.01 -6.54 -11.96
N ILE A 25 9.00 -7.43 -12.08
CA ILE A 25 9.06 -8.41 -13.14
C ILE A 25 7.81 -9.31 -13.08
N LEU A 26 7.41 -9.74 -11.88
CA LEU A 26 6.22 -10.57 -11.69
C LEU A 26 4.90 -9.87 -12.01
N THR A 27 4.81 -8.56 -11.83
CA THR A 27 3.56 -7.80 -12.03
C THR A 27 3.51 -7.05 -13.36
N TRP A 28 4.56 -7.13 -14.18
CA TRP A 28 4.73 -6.36 -15.40
C TRP A 28 3.58 -6.52 -16.39
N GLU A 29 3.18 -7.76 -16.69
CA GLU A 29 2.07 -8.02 -17.63
C GLU A 29 0.76 -7.38 -17.17
N GLN A 30 0.46 -7.53 -15.88
CA GLN A 30 -0.73 -6.93 -15.26
C GLN A 30 -0.64 -5.41 -15.22
N GLU A 31 0.56 -4.85 -15.00
CA GLU A 31 0.78 -3.41 -14.99
C GLU A 31 0.44 -2.81 -16.36
N VAL A 32 1.02 -3.36 -17.43
CA VAL A 32 0.78 -2.88 -18.80
C VAL A 32 -0.72 -2.95 -19.14
N GLN A 33 -1.36 -4.08 -18.83
CA GLN A 33 -2.77 -4.26 -19.15
C GLN A 33 -3.71 -3.37 -18.32
N TYR A 34 -3.48 -3.27 -17.01
CA TYR A 34 -4.45 -2.66 -16.09
C TYR A 34 -4.19 -1.21 -15.76
N ILE A 35 -2.94 -0.77 -15.83
CA ILE A 35 -2.50 0.58 -15.43
C ILE A 35 -2.21 1.42 -16.66
N TRP A 36 -1.32 0.98 -17.57
CA TRP A 36 -0.89 1.79 -18.71
C TRP A 36 -2.05 2.12 -19.66
N LEU A 37 -2.87 1.12 -19.98
CA LEU A 37 -4.06 1.27 -20.81
C LEU A 37 -5.27 1.91 -20.09
N SER A 38 -5.18 2.14 -18.77
CA SER A 38 -6.27 2.77 -18.01
C SER A 38 -6.47 4.24 -18.41
N SER A 39 -7.72 4.70 -18.50
CA SER A 39 -8.01 6.14 -18.58
C SER A 39 -8.05 6.84 -17.22
N GLU A 40 -8.07 6.08 -16.11
CA GLU A 40 -8.25 6.62 -14.77
C GLU A 40 -6.95 7.18 -14.19
N VAL A 41 -6.80 8.51 -14.26
CA VAL A 41 -5.62 9.25 -13.79
C VAL A 41 -5.33 9.02 -12.31
N PHE A 42 -6.37 8.97 -11.46
CA PHE A 42 -6.18 8.77 -10.01
C PHE A 42 -5.55 7.41 -9.69
N ILE A 43 -6.01 6.33 -10.33
CA ILE A 43 -5.46 4.99 -10.12
C ILE A 43 -4.03 4.90 -10.65
N LYS A 44 -3.79 5.47 -11.85
CA LYS A 44 -2.44 5.58 -12.40
C LYS A 44 -1.52 6.27 -11.40
N PHE A 45 -1.86 7.49 -10.98
CA PHE A 45 -1.06 8.25 -10.04
C PHE A 45 -0.79 7.47 -8.74
N SER A 46 -1.82 6.87 -8.16
CA SER A 46 -1.69 6.05 -6.94
C SER A 46 -0.73 4.88 -7.11
N TYR A 47 -0.83 4.15 -8.24
CA TYR A 47 0.07 3.06 -8.56
C TYR A 47 1.51 3.54 -8.80
N PHE A 48 1.69 4.58 -9.63
CA PHE A 48 2.99 5.16 -9.93
C PHE A 48 3.66 5.68 -8.65
N LEU A 49 2.90 6.33 -7.78
CA LEU A 49 3.36 6.80 -6.48
C LEU A 49 3.83 5.62 -5.62
N SER A 50 3.01 4.58 -5.45
CA SER A 50 3.38 3.39 -4.66
C SER A 50 4.63 2.68 -5.18
N ARG A 51 4.78 2.61 -6.50
CA ARG A 51 5.82 1.83 -7.16
C ARG A 51 7.14 2.58 -7.27
N TYR A 52 7.12 3.70 -7.99
CA TYR A 52 8.32 4.39 -8.42
C TYR A 52 8.91 5.25 -7.30
N LEU A 53 8.08 5.74 -6.37
CA LEU A 53 8.61 6.40 -5.17
C LEU A 53 9.37 5.41 -4.29
N ALA A 54 8.84 4.20 -4.05
CA ALA A 54 9.50 3.18 -3.25
C ALA A 54 10.81 2.70 -3.88
N LEU A 55 10.81 2.47 -5.20
CA LEU A 55 12.03 2.15 -5.95
C LEU A 55 13.06 3.28 -5.83
N THR A 56 12.63 4.54 -5.98
CA THR A 56 13.52 5.70 -5.84
C THR A 56 14.13 5.76 -4.43
N ILE A 57 13.31 5.63 -3.38
CA ILE A 57 13.78 5.64 -1.99
C ILE A 57 14.82 4.52 -1.75
N GLN A 58 14.58 3.32 -2.29
CA GLN A 58 15.47 2.18 -2.10
C GLN A 58 16.77 2.28 -2.91
N ILE A 59 16.70 2.72 -4.17
CA ILE A 59 17.90 2.98 -5.00
C ILE A 59 18.78 4.02 -4.32
N VAL A 60 18.19 5.14 -3.91
CA VAL A 60 18.91 6.19 -3.19
C VAL A 60 19.43 5.64 -1.85
N GLY A 61 18.68 4.77 -1.17
CA GLY A 61 19.08 4.05 0.04
C GLY A 61 20.35 3.20 -0.14
N VAL A 62 20.42 2.40 -1.21
CA VAL A 62 21.60 1.60 -1.57
C VAL A 62 22.81 2.50 -1.81
N ILE A 63 22.64 3.56 -2.62
CA ILE A 63 23.71 4.53 -2.91
C ILE A 63 24.22 5.18 -1.62
N HIS A 64 23.31 5.66 -0.77
CA HIS A 64 23.66 6.31 0.49
C HIS A 64 24.30 5.36 1.51
N SER A 65 23.96 4.08 1.47
CA SER A 65 24.60 3.07 2.31
C SER A 65 25.96 2.60 1.80
N SER A 66 26.39 3.02 0.60
CA SER A 66 27.68 2.62 0.04
C SER A 66 28.86 3.29 0.78
N PHE A 67 29.90 2.51 1.07
CA PHE A 67 31.08 2.92 1.85
C PHE A 67 31.69 4.29 1.48
N PRO A 68 31.93 4.62 0.19
CA PRO A 68 32.52 5.92 -0.18
C PRO A 68 31.61 7.13 0.11
N VAL A 69 30.28 6.94 0.09
CA VAL A 69 29.31 8.01 0.38
C VAL A 69 29.19 8.22 1.89
N LEU A 70 29.19 7.12 2.66
CA LEU A 70 29.16 7.16 4.13
C LEU A 70 30.35 7.92 4.71
N GLN A 71 31.56 7.67 4.21
CA GLN A 71 32.77 8.34 4.68
C GLN A 71 32.78 9.85 4.42
N LYS A 72 32.15 10.29 3.33
CA LYS A 72 32.05 11.71 2.93
C LYS A 72 30.99 12.50 3.71
N ARG A 73 30.04 11.82 4.35
CA ARG A 73 28.85 12.41 4.99
C ARG A 73 28.94 12.48 6.52
N ARG A 74 30.14 12.56 7.09
CA ARG A 74 30.32 12.97 8.49
C ARG A 74 29.75 14.39 8.67
N GLY A 75 28.50 14.53 9.15
CA GLY A 75 27.78 15.81 9.24
C GLY A 75 26.25 15.66 9.27
N ASN A 76 25.51 16.69 8.82
CA ASN A 76 24.04 16.77 8.92
C ASN A 76 23.29 15.60 8.22
N CYS A 77 22.82 14.65 9.03
CA CYS A 77 22.04 13.48 8.62
C CYS A 77 20.54 13.75 8.44
N ILE A 78 20.04 14.86 8.98
CA ILE A 78 18.62 15.22 9.02
C ILE A 78 17.96 15.22 7.63
N PRO A 79 18.55 15.82 6.56
CA PRO A 79 17.88 15.82 5.25
C PRO A 79 17.67 14.42 4.67
N TRP A 80 18.58 13.48 4.97
CA TRP A 80 18.46 12.10 4.53
C TRP A 80 17.35 11.36 5.28
N LEU A 81 17.32 11.49 6.60
CA LEU A 81 16.27 10.88 7.43
C LEU A 81 14.90 11.46 7.10
N ALA A 82 14.81 12.78 6.90
CA ALA A 82 13.59 13.44 6.45
C ALA A 82 13.09 12.86 5.12
N PHE A 83 13.97 12.69 4.13
CA PHE A 83 13.60 12.08 2.85
C PHE A 83 13.05 10.65 3.01
N GLN A 84 13.68 9.81 3.84
CA GLN A 84 13.20 8.45 4.09
C GLN A 84 11.85 8.44 4.81
N THR A 85 11.68 9.26 5.85
CA THR A 85 10.45 9.33 6.64
C THR A 85 9.29 9.87 5.81
N PHE A 86 9.43 11.04 5.18
CA PHE A 86 8.34 11.62 4.37
C PHE A 86 8.00 10.74 3.17
N GLY A 87 9.00 10.10 2.55
CA GLY A 87 8.76 9.14 1.48
C GLY A 87 7.94 7.93 1.95
N ALA A 88 8.27 7.36 3.11
CA ALA A 88 7.53 6.25 3.70
C ALA A 88 6.10 6.65 4.14
N GLU A 89 5.93 7.84 4.72
CA GLU A 89 4.62 8.39 5.08
C GLU A 89 3.73 8.57 3.86
N LEU A 90 4.27 9.10 2.75
CA LEU A 90 3.51 9.31 1.53
C LEU A 90 3.04 7.98 0.91
N LEU A 91 3.88 6.94 0.97
CA LEU A 91 3.50 5.58 0.56
C LEU A 91 2.40 5.00 1.45
N LEU A 92 2.50 5.20 2.77
CA LEU A 92 1.51 4.74 3.73
C LEU A 92 0.16 5.46 3.53
N TRP A 93 0.15 6.78 3.38
CA TRP A 93 -1.07 7.54 3.10
C TRP A 93 -1.73 7.09 1.81
N ASN A 94 -0.94 6.79 0.77
CA ASN A 94 -1.47 6.23 -0.46
C ASN A 94 -2.19 4.89 -0.24
N LEU A 95 -1.60 4.00 0.57
CA LEU A 95 -2.21 2.72 0.95
C LEU A 95 -3.50 2.91 1.76
N GLU A 96 -3.44 3.75 2.81
CA GLU A 96 -4.57 4.02 3.71
C GLU A 96 -5.75 4.65 2.96
N LEU A 97 -5.50 5.63 2.09
CA LEU A 97 -6.51 6.18 1.21
C LEU A 97 -7.14 5.11 0.32
N GLY A 98 -6.32 4.24 -0.28
CA GLY A 98 -6.79 3.12 -1.09
C GLY A 98 -7.72 2.18 -0.32
N MET A 99 -7.39 1.88 0.94
CA MET A 99 -8.24 1.07 1.83
C MET A 99 -9.51 1.81 2.25
N MET A 100 -9.43 3.08 2.61
CA MET A 100 -10.57 3.90 3.01
C MET A 100 -11.59 4.05 1.89
N ILE A 101 -11.16 4.29 0.65
CA ILE A 101 -12.06 4.37 -0.52
C ILE A 101 -12.82 3.05 -0.69
N ARG A 102 -12.17 1.91 -0.47
CA ARG A 102 -12.82 0.58 -0.54
C ARG A 102 -13.84 0.38 0.57
N VAL A 103 -13.51 0.79 1.80
CA VAL A 103 -14.46 0.74 2.92
C VAL A 103 -15.65 1.66 2.63
N TYR A 104 -15.41 2.87 2.14
CA TYR A 104 -16.47 3.80 1.75
C TYR A 104 -17.40 3.21 0.67
N ALA A 105 -16.83 2.56 -0.34
CA ALA A 105 -17.60 1.87 -1.37
C ALA A 105 -18.39 0.66 -0.79
N LEU A 106 -17.84 -0.05 0.19
CA LEU A 106 -18.50 -1.17 0.87
C LEU A 106 -19.71 -0.72 1.71
N TYR A 107 -19.69 0.51 2.21
CA TYR A 107 -20.80 1.15 2.93
C TYR A 107 -21.76 1.90 1.99
N ASP A 108 -21.86 1.46 0.73
CA ASP A 108 -22.76 2.01 -0.29
C ASP A 108 -22.64 3.54 -0.44
N ARG A 109 -21.41 4.06 -0.29
CA ARG A 109 -21.10 5.49 -0.41
C ARG A 109 -21.90 6.39 0.53
N ALA A 110 -22.37 5.87 1.67
CA ALA A 110 -23.08 6.65 2.67
C ALA A 110 -22.24 7.87 3.11
N ARG A 111 -22.79 9.09 2.91
CA ARG A 111 -22.07 10.36 3.16
C ARG A 111 -21.50 10.44 4.57
N LEU A 112 -22.24 9.96 5.56
CA LEU A 112 -21.81 9.91 6.96
C LEU A 112 -20.54 9.07 7.16
N MET A 113 -20.43 7.93 6.49
CA MET A 113 -19.23 7.10 6.58
C MET A 113 -18.04 7.77 5.87
N GLY A 114 -18.30 8.40 4.72
CA GLY A 114 -17.29 9.17 3.99
C GLY A 114 -16.74 10.35 4.81
N THR A 115 -17.62 11.11 5.47
CA THR A 115 -17.20 12.22 6.34
C THR A 115 -16.41 11.73 7.55
N LEU A 116 -16.87 10.67 8.23
CA LEU A 116 -16.16 10.09 9.37
C LEU A 116 -14.76 9.59 8.98
N LEU A 117 -14.64 8.85 7.88
CA LEU A 117 -13.34 8.35 7.40
C LEU A 117 -12.41 9.49 7.00
N THR A 118 -12.92 10.52 6.33
CA THR A 118 -12.12 11.68 5.90
C THR A 118 -11.63 12.48 7.10
N LEU A 119 -12.51 12.74 8.07
CA LEU A 119 -12.14 13.43 9.31
C LEU A 119 -11.05 12.64 10.07
N TRP A 120 -11.24 11.34 10.22
CA TRP A 120 -10.24 10.47 10.86
C TRP A 120 -8.90 10.46 10.11
N PHE A 121 -8.93 10.37 8.79
CA PHE A 121 -7.73 10.42 7.95
C PHE A 121 -6.97 11.74 8.13
N THR A 122 -7.68 12.87 8.09
CA THR A 122 -7.04 14.18 8.29
C THR A 122 -6.45 14.32 9.70
N PHE A 123 -7.17 13.86 10.73
CA PHE A 123 -6.71 13.93 12.11
C PHE A 123 -5.46 13.07 12.33
N SER A 124 -5.52 11.79 11.95
CA SER A 124 -4.38 10.87 12.06
C SER A 124 -3.20 11.30 11.19
N GLY A 125 -3.46 11.84 9.99
CA GLY A 125 -2.45 12.41 9.10
C GLY A 125 -1.70 13.60 9.71
N ILE A 126 -2.43 14.58 10.25
CA ILE A 126 -1.83 15.74 10.93
C ILE A 126 -1.03 15.28 12.15
N PHE A 127 -1.58 14.36 12.94
CA PHE A 127 -0.90 13.82 14.11
C PHE A 127 0.39 13.10 13.75
N ASN A 128 0.39 12.24 12.73
CA ASN A 128 1.59 11.55 12.26
C ASN A 128 2.62 12.52 11.71
N PHE A 129 2.21 13.50 10.90
CA PHE A 129 3.10 14.51 10.36
C PHE A 129 3.79 15.34 11.46
N TRP A 130 3.03 15.73 12.50
CA TRP A 130 3.58 16.40 13.67
C TRP A 130 4.62 15.53 14.39
N ASN A 131 4.29 14.27 14.67
CA ASN A 131 5.22 13.32 15.29
C ASN A 131 6.46 13.08 14.42
N GLY A 132 6.33 13.08 13.10
CA GLY A 132 7.43 12.97 12.15
C GLY A 132 8.39 14.16 12.25
N ILE A 133 7.87 15.38 12.36
CA ILE A 133 8.69 16.58 12.58
C ILE A 133 9.35 16.56 13.95
N SER A 134 8.61 16.25 15.02
CA SER A 134 9.17 16.15 16.37
C SER A 134 10.23 15.04 16.47
N ALA A 135 10.06 13.94 15.75
CA ALA A 135 11.07 12.89 15.69
C ALA A 135 12.39 13.38 15.07
N MET A 136 12.35 14.36 14.16
CA MET A 136 13.55 14.92 13.54
C MET A 136 14.29 15.92 14.45
N THR A 137 13.59 16.57 15.40
CA THR A 137 14.21 17.48 16.36
C THR A 137 14.89 16.73 17.50
N ASP A 138 14.36 15.56 17.87
CA ASP A 138 14.78 14.79 19.03
C ASP A 138 15.75 13.66 18.67
N ILE A 139 16.12 13.54 17.40
CA ILE A 139 16.95 12.43 16.92
C ILE A 139 18.44 12.70 17.22
N GLU A 140 19.04 11.79 17.98
CA GLU A 140 20.48 11.66 18.09
C GLU A 140 20.99 10.67 17.03
N THR A 141 21.71 11.19 16.02
CA THR A 141 22.28 10.38 14.94
C THR A 141 23.75 10.07 15.19
N ASP A 142 24.16 8.83 14.94
CA ASP A 142 25.59 8.49 14.88
C ASP A 142 26.27 9.10 13.63
N LEU A 143 27.61 9.11 13.58
CA LEU A 143 28.42 9.61 12.46
C LEU A 143 28.07 8.99 11.10
N PHE A 144 27.38 7.85 11.08
CA PHE A 144 26.97 7.12 9.87
C PHE A 144 25.47 7.30 9.52
N CYS A 145 24.80 8.30 10.11
CA CYS A 145 23.37 8.56 9.91
C CYS A 145 22.50 7.34 10.20
N ILE A 146 22.79 6.66 11.31
CA ILE A 146 21.98 5.58 11.89
C ILE A 146 21.35 6.14 13.16
N ILE A 147 20.06 5.85 13.35
CA ILE A 147 19.31 6.28 14.54
C ILE A 147 19.86 5.48 15.72
N ALA A 148 20.50 6.17 16.67
CA ALA A 148 21.13 5.54 17.84
C ALA A 148 20.07 5.17 18.90
N GLU A 149 19.13 6.08 19.14
CA GLU A 149 17.98 5.83 20.00
C GLU A 149 16.68 6.15 19.28
N THR A 150 15.70 5.25 19.38
CA THR A 150 14.37 5.50 18.80
C THR A 150 13.64 6.57 19.61
N PRO A 151 13.29 7.72 19.01
CA PRO A 151 12.58 8.77 19.73
C PRO A 151 11.20 8.27 20.17
N ASN A 152 10.70 8.78 21.30
CA ASN A 152 9.36 8.42 21.80
C ASN A 152 8.26 8.74 20.78
N SER A 153 8.44 9.76 19.95
CA SER A 153 7.55 10.11 18.82
C SER A 153 7.35 8.95 17.83
N SER A 154 8.36 8.10 17.64
CA SER A 154 8.26 6.91 16.77
C SER A 154 7.31 5.84 17.32
N LYS A 155 7.15 5.76 18.65
CA LYS A 155 6.19 4.84 19.30
C LYS A 155 4.77 5.28 19.03
N TRP A 156 4.50 6.59 19.15
CA TRP A 156 3.20 7.19 18.83
C TRP A 156 2.84 6.99 17.36
N PHE A 157 3.79 7.21 16.45
CA PHE A 157 3.60 6.95 15.02
C PHE A 157 3.21 5.48 14.75
N SER A 158 3.96 4.54 15.33
CA SER A 158 3.68 3.09 15.18
C SER A 158 2.31 2.70 15.76
N LEU A 159 1.93 3.30 16.89
CA LEU A 159 0.62 3.10 17.49
C LEU A 159 -0.50 3.62 16.60
N THR A 160 -0.35 4.82 15.99
CA THR A 160 -1.33 5.37 15.06
C THR A 160 -1.53 4.45 13.86
N ILE A 161 -0.44 3.90 13.29
CA ILE A 161 -0.53 2.91 12.21
C ILE A 161 -1.34 1.70 12.66
N ALA A 162 -1.02 1.13 13.82
CA ALA A 162 -1.74 -0.03 14.34
C ALA A 162 -3.24 0.27 14.52
N VAL A 163 -3.59 1.43 15.10
CA VAL A 163 -4.97 1.86 15.27
C VAL A 163 -5.67 2.02 13.93
N ASN A 164 -5.03 2.64 12.93
CA ASN A 164 -5.59 2.80 11.58
C ASN A 164 -5.88 1.44 10.93
N GLN A 165 -4.92 0.50 10.99
CA GLN A 165 -5.10 -0.83 10.42
C GLN A 165 -6.21 -1.61 11.14
N CYS A 166 -6.25 -1.55 12.47
CA CYS A 166 -7.31 -2.17 13.27
C CYS A 166 -8.69 -1.57 12.94
N LEU A 167 -8.79 -0.24 12.85
CA LEU A 167 -10.04 0.46 12.55
C LEU A 167 -10.58 0.05 11.16
N LEU A 168 -9.73 0.12 10.13
CA LEU A 168 -10.13 -0.22 8.76
C LEU A 168 -10.53 -1.70 8.64
N TRP A 169 -9.77 -2.59 9.28
CA TRP A 169 -10.10 -4.00 9.31
C TRP A 169 -11.41 -4.27 10.05
N ALA A 170 -11.61 -3.67 11.23
CA ALA A 170 -12.82 -3.83 12.03
C ALA A 170 -14.07 -3.34 11.27
N LEU A 171 -13.99 -2.18 10.61
CA LEU A 171 -15.08 -1.65 9.79
C LEU A 171 -15.40 -2.57 8.60
N THR A 172 -14.36 -3.04 7.91
CA THR A 172 -14.52 -3.99 6.79
C THR A 172 -15.17 -5.29 7.25
N PHE A 173 -14.72 -5.83 8.39
CA PHE A 173 -15.21 -7.07 8.96
C PHE A 173 -16.64 -6.93 9.51
N HIS A 174 -16.96 -5.80 10.13
CA HIS A 174 -18.31 -5.49 10.59
C HIS A 174 -19.30 -5.49 9.42
N LYS A 175 -19.00 -4.77 8.34
CA LYS A 175 -19.87 -4.73 7.17
C LYS A 175 -19.93 -6.08 6.45
N TYR A 176 -18.83 -6.83 6.42
CA TYR A 176 -18.82 -8.21 5.92
C TYR A 176 -19.79 -9.11 6.71
N ARG A 177 -19.80 -9.04 8.05
CA ARG A 177 -20.76 -9.79 8.87
C ARG A 177 -22.21 -9.41 8.57
N SER A 178 -22.52 -8.13 8.37
CA SER A 178 -23.85 -7.68 7.94
C SER A 178 -24.21 -8.28 6.58
N ALA A 179 -23.30 -8.20 5.61
CA ALA A 179 -23.51 -8.73 4.26
C ALA A 179 -23.72 -10.25 4.23
N VAL A 180 -23.09 -11.01 5.14
CA VAL A 180 -23.34 -12.45 5.29
C VAL A 180 -24.75 -12.71 5.81
N LYS A 181 -25.20 -11.95 6.82
CA LYS A 181 -26.56 -12.09 7.37
C LYS A 181 -27.65 -11.74 6.35
N GLU A 182 -27.40 -10.72 5.53
CA GLU A 182 -28.32 -10.27 4.48
C GLU A 182 -28.27 -11.15 3.22
N GLY A 183 -27.31 -12.08 3.10
CA GLY A 183 -27.16 -12.98 1.95
C GLY A 183 -26.34 -12.41 0.78
N TRP A 184 -25.78 -11.21 0.93
CA TRP A 184 -25.09 -10.46 -0.14
C TRP A 184 -23.58 -10.73 -0.18
N ALA A 185 -23.05 -11.53 0.76
CA ALA A 185 -21.62 -11.85 0.83
C ALA A 185 -21.05 -12.56 -0.41
N ARG A 186 -21.91 -13.07 -1.32
CA ARG A 186 -21.49 -13.69 -2.59
C ARG A 186 -20.98 -12.69 -3.63
N HIS A 187 -21.21 -11.39 -3.45
CA HIS A 187 -20.71 -10.40 -4.40
C HIS A 187 -19.17 -10.37 -4.46
N PRO A 188 -18.57 -10.46 -5.65
CA PRO A 188 -17.12 -10.59 -5.81
C PRO A 188 -16.34 -9.40 -5.23
N ILE A 189 -16.95 -8.20 -5.25
CA ILE A 189 -16.36 -6.99 -4.70
C ILE A 189 -16.18 -7.10 -3.18
N ILE A 190 -17.18 -7.59 -2.46
CA ILE A 190 -17.15 -7.72 -0.99
C ILE A 190 -16.02 -8.69 -0.59
N ARG A 191 -15.95 -9.85 -1.25
CA ARG A 191 -14.95 -10.90 -0.97
C ARG A 191 -13.53 -10.39 -1.20
N VAL A 192 -13.30 -9.59 -2.24
CA VAL A 192 -11.97 -9.07 -2.54
C VAL A 192 -11.58 -7.96 -1.58
N VAL A 193 -12.49 -7.06 -1.23
CA VAL A 193 -12.20 -6.00 -0.25
C VAL A 193 -11.85 -6.58 1.11
N ILE A 194 -12.63 -7.55 1.64
CA ILE A 194 -12.30 -8.17 2.94
C ILE A 194 -10.99 -8.95 2.89
N ARG A 195 -10.74 -9.69 1.80
CA ARG A 195 -9.51 -10.46 1.63
C ARG A 195 -8.30 -9.54 1.58
N ASP A 196 -8.33 -8.52 0.72
CA ASP A 196 -7.21 -7.61 0.52
C ASP A 196 -6.94 -6.80 1.80
N ASN A 197 -7.97 -6.23 2.45
CA ASN A 197 -7.81 -5.50 3.71
C ASN A 197 -7.31 -6.41 4.85
N SER A 198 -7.70 -7.69 4.88
CA SER A 198 -7.18 -8.65 5.85
C SER A 198 -5.71 -8.98 5.60
N TRP A 199 -5.28 -9.12 4.34
CA TRP A 199 -3.86 -9.29 4.02
C TRP A 199 -3.03 -8.09 4.44
N VAL A 200 -3.53 -6.87 4.22
CA VAL A 200 -2.84 -5.65 4.68
C VAL A 200 -2.72 -5.67 6.20
N PHE A 201 -3.83 -5.89 6.92
CA PHE A 201 -3.83 -5.99 8.38
C PHE A 201 -2.82 -7.02 8.89
N LEU A 202 -2.88 -8.26 8.38
CA LEU A 202 -1.96 -9.33 8.78
C LEU A 202 -0.49 -8.98 8.50
N THR A 203 -0.21 -8.34 7.36
CA THR A 203 1.15 -7.95 6.99
C THR A 203 1.70 -6.88 7.92
N PHE A 204 0.92 -5.83 8.22
CA PHE A 204 1.35 -4.77 9.14
C PHE A 204 1.40 -5.24 10.60
N SER A 205 0.48 -6.10 11.03
CA SER A 205 0.55 -6.74 12.34
C SER A 205 1.79 -7.63 12.47
N GLY A 206 2.12 -8.42 11.43
CA GLY A 206 3.34 -9.22 11.38
C GLY A 206 4.61 -8.36 11.40
N LEU A 207 4.62 -7.25 10.65
CA LEU A 207 5.73 -6.30 10.67
C LEU A 207 5.92 -5.67 12.06
N LEU A 208 4.84 -5.23 12.72
CA LEU A 208 4.90 -4.71 14.08
C LEU A 208 5.39 -5.78 15.07
N ALA A 209 4.87 -7.02 14.99
CA ALA A 209 5.31 -8.13 15.82
C ALA A 209 6.80 -8.46 15.62
N PHE A 210 7.32 -8.31 14.40
CA PHE A 210 8.74 -8.44 14.10
C PHE A 210 9.57 -7.27 14.66
N LEU A 211 9.10 -6.03 14.54
CA LEU A 211 9.86 -4.84 14.93
C LEU A 211 9.87 -4.58 16.45
N LEU A 212 8.80 -4.93 17.17
CA LEU A 212 8.66 -4.64 18.60
C LEU A 212 9.77 -5.26 19.48
N PRO A 213 10.12 -6.57 19.36
CA PRO A 213 11.21 -7.15 20.13
C PRO A 213 12.56 -6.50 19.83
N TYR A 214 12.85 -6.20 18.56
CA TYR A 214 14.09 -5.54 18.19
C TYR A 214 14.17 -4.13 18.77
N SER A 215 13.06 -3.40 18.82
CA SER A 215 13.00 -2.06 19.41
C SER A 215 13.15 -2.06 20.93
N LEU A 216 12.62 -3.07 21.64
CA LEU A 216 12.61 -3.11 23.10
C LEU A 216 13.84 -3.76 23.72
N TYR A 217 14.43 -4.75 23.04
CA TYR A 217 15.53 -5.55 23.62
C TYR A 217 16.91 -5.22 23.03
N ILE A 218 16.97 -4.88 21.74
CA ILE A 218 18.24 -4.74 21.01
C ILE A 218 18.55 -3.27 20.73
N HIS A 219 17.54 -2.40 20.68
CA HIS A 219 17.63 -0.97 20.34
C HIS A 219 18.26 -0.67 18.96
N GLN A 220 18.57 -1.69 18.14
CA GLN A 220 19.22 -1.55 16.83
C GLN A 220 18.23 -1.74 15.67
N VAL A 221 17.22 -0.89 15.58
CA VAL A 221 16.19 -0.97 14.51
C VAL A 221 16.47 -0.04 13.33
N GLY A 222 17.31 0.98 13.50
CA GLY A 222 17.51 2.05 12.52
C GLY A 222 18.06 1.58 11.16
N GLY A 223 18.79 0.46 11.13
CA GLY A 223 19.43 -0.04 9.91
C GLY A 223 18.47 -0.66 8.89
N PHE A 224 17.32 -1.21 9.32
CA PHE A 224 16.49 -2.05 8.46
C PHE A 224 14.99 -1.73 8.47
N VAL A 225 14.51 -0.91 9.41
CA VAL A 225 13.09 -0.51 9.48
C VAL A 225 12.62 0.17 8.21
N TYR A 226 13.32 1.21 7.74
CA TYR A 226 12.90 1.95 6.54
C TYR A 226 12.88 1.09 5.28
N PRO A 227 13.93 0.30 4.97
CA PRO A 227 13.90 -0.57 3.80
C PRO A 227 12.79 -1.62 3.86
N LEU A 228 12.58 -2.26 5.01
CA LEU A 228 11.49 -3.23 5.17
C LEU A 228 10.12 -2.59 5.00
N PHE A 229 9.87 -1.49 5.71
CA PHE A 229 8.58 -0.82 5.72
C PHE A 229 8.20 -0.28 4.34
N THR A 230 9.12 0.38 3.65
CA THR A 230 8.89 0.92 2.30
C THR A 230 8.66 -0.20 1.29
N CYS A 231 9.43 -1.30 1.37
CA CYS A 231 9.25 -2.46 0.50
C CYS A 231 7.87 -3.09 0.67
N VAL A 232 7.50 -3.40 1.92
CA VAL A 232 6.22 -4.03 2.26
C VAL A 232 5.06 -3.15 1.83
N THR A 233 5.10 -1.86 2.17
CA THR A 233 4.03 -0.90 1.83
C THR A 233 3.85 -0.80 0.32
N SER A 234 4.94 -0.70 -0.45
CA SER A 234 4.90 -0.63 -1.91
C SER A 234 4.25 -1.87 -2.53
N ILE A 235 4.69 -3.07 -2.13
CA ILE A 235 4.14 -4.33 -2.66
C ILE A 235 2.66 -4.42 -2.35
N VAL A 236 2.28 -4.21 -1.09
CA VAL A 236 0.89 -4.29 -0.65
C VAL A 236 0.04 -3.29 -1.43
N SER A 237 0.44 -2.02 -1.55
CA SER A 237 -0.29 -1.01 -2.32
C SER A 237 -0.42 -1.36 -3.80
N CYS A 238 0.64 -1.86 -4.44
CA CYS A 238 0.60 -2.28 -5.83
C CYS A 238 -0.38 -3.44 -6.04
N ARG A 239 -0.32 -4.48 -5.20
CA ARG A 239 -1.20 -5.65 -5.26
C ARG A 239 -2.66 -5.26 -4.99
N LEU A 240 -2.88 -4.35 -4.04
CA LEU A 240 -4.17 -3.73 -3.72
C LEU A 240 -4.75 -3.15 -5.03
N VAL A 241 -4.05 -2.23 -5.69
CA VAL A 241 -4.50 -1.61 -6.96
C VAL A 241 -4.69 -2.62 -8.10
N LEU A 242 -3.78 -3.57 -8.30
CA LEU A 242 -3.89 -4.54 -9.40
C LEU A 242 -5.08 -5.49 -9.19
N ASN A 243 -5.32 -5.97 -7.97
CA ASN A 243 -6.42 -6.88 -7.66
C ASN A 243 -7.79 -6.27 -8.01
N ILE A 244 -8.01 -5.00 -7.71
CA ILE A 244 -9.29 -4.34 -8.03
C ILE A 244 -9.47 -4.16 -9.54
N ARG A 245 -8.39 -3.85 -10.26
CA ARG A 245 -8.44 -3.68 -11.73
C ARG A 245 -8.69 -4.99 -12.46
N SER A 246 -8.09 -6.08 -11.98
CA SER A 246 -8.33 -7.41 -12.54
C SER A 246 -9.82 -7.77 -12.53
N ILE A 247 -10.53 -7.46 -11.44
CA ILE A 247 -11.97 -7.73 -11.30
C ILE A 247 -12.79 -6.82 -12.19
N LYS A 248 -12.46 -5.52 -12.24
CA LYS A 248 -13.14 -4.59 -13.13
C LYS A 248 -13.04 -5.07 -14.58
N ASN A 249 -11.86 -5.53 -15.00
CA ASN A 249 -11.66 -6.06 -16.34
C ASN A 249 -12.46 -7.35 -16.60
N ILE A 250 -12.43 -8.31 -15.66
CA ILE A 250 -13.22 -9.55 -15.75
C ILE A 250 -14.72 -9.24 -15.85
N ASN A 251 -15.22 -8.30 -15.06
CA ASN A 251 -16.63 -7.92 -15.09
C ASN A 251 -17.01 -7.21 -16.40
N ASN A 252 -16.15 -6.33 -16.91
CA ASN A 252 -16.36 -5.67 -18.20
C ASN A 252 -16.39 -6.70 -19.35
N ASN A 253 -15.46 -7.66 -19.35
CA ASN A 253 -15.43 -8.71 -20.37
C ASN A 253 -16.67 -9.60 -20.30
N ARG A 254 -17.15 -9.92 -19.10
CA ARG A 254 -18.42 -10.65 -18.92
C ARG A 254 -19.62 -9.86 -19.42
N ALA A 255 -19.70 -8.57 -19.11
CA ALA A 255 -20.79 -7.72 -19.57
C ALA A 255 -20.83 -7.66 -21.11
N GLY A 256 -19.68 -7.44 -21.75
CA GLY A 256 -19.58 -7.45 -23.21
C GLY A 256 -19.93 -8.80 -23.84
N GLN A 257 -19.56 -9.92 -23.19
CA GLN A 257 -19.97 -11.25 -23.65
C GLN A 257 -21.50 -11.43 -23.60
N VAL A 258 -22.15 -10.99 -22.54
CA VAL A 258 -23.62 -11.08 -22.42
C VAL A 258 -24.32 -10.23 -23.48
N GLU A 259 -23.85 -9.00 -23.71
CA GLU A 259 -24.38 -8.14 -24.76
C GLU A 259 -24.23 -8.79 -26.15
N LEU A 260 -23.06 -9.37 -26.45
CA LEU A 260 -22.83 -10.03 -27.73
C LEU A 260 -23.73 -11.26 -27.94
N THR A 261 -23.91 -12.12 -26.92
CA THR A 261 -24.82 -13.27 -27.01
C THR A 261 -26.27 -12.85 -27.19
N THR A 262 -26.67 -11.72 -26.61
CA THR A 262 -28.04 -11.19 -26.76
C THR A 262 -28.27 -10.69 -28.19
N ILE A 263 -27.29 -9.98 -28.76
CA ILE A 263 -27.36 -9.52 -30.15
C ILE A 263 -27.43 -10.69 -31.13
N LEU A 264 -26.62 -11.73 -30.91
CA LEU A 264 -26.62 -12.94 -31.75
C LEU A 264 -27.97 -13.66 -31.70
N ALA A 265 -28.55 -13.83 -30.50
CA ALA A 265 -29.87 -14.45 -30.33
C ALA A 265 -30.97 -13.64 -31.05
N MET A 266 -30.94 -12.31 -30.95
CA MET A 266 -31.89 -11.45 -31.67
C MET A 266 -31.75 -11.58 -33.20
N SER A 267 -30.52 -11.71 -33.71
CA SER A 267 -30.28 -11.87 -35.15
C SER A 267 -30.73 -13.24 -35.69
N GLU A 268 -30.60 -14.32 -34.91
CA GLU A 268 -31.12 -15.65 -35.28
C GLU A 268 -32.66 -15.66 -35.30
N GLU A 269 -33.30 -14.97 -34.36
CA GLU A 269 -34.76 -14.84 -34.32
C GLU A 269 -35.28 -14.05 -35.54
N GLU A 270 -34.64 -12.94 -35.91
CA GLU A 270 -34.98 -12.16 -37.10
C GLU A 270 -34.79 -12.95 -38.40
N TYR A 271 -33.72 -13.77 -38.48
CA TYR A 271 -33.50 -14.66 -39.62
C TYR A 271 -34.61 -15.72 -39.75
N SER A 272 -34.97 -16.40 -38.65
CA SER A 272 -36.04 -17.41 -38.67
C SER A 272 -37.43 -16.83 -39.00
N LEU A 273 -37.73 -15.62 -38.53
CA LEU A 273 -38.94 -14.88 -38.89
C LEU A 273 -38.97 -14.49 -40.37
N SER A 274 -37.82 -14.18 -40.95
CA SER A 274 -37.71 -13.87 -42.38
C SER A 274 -37.93 -15.11 -43.26
N GLU A 275 -37.45 -16.27 -42.83
CA GLU A 275 -37.61 -17.55 -43.53
C GLU A 275 -39.07 -18.01 -43.53
N MET A 276 -39.76 -17.93 -42.37
CA MET A 276 -41.20 -18.20 -42.27
C MET A 276 -42.09 -17.26 -43.09
N ARG A 277 -41.60 -16.07 -43.45
CA ARG A 277 -42.35 -15.12 -44.29
C ARG A 277 -42.15 -15.37 -45.79
N SER A 278 -41.14 -16.17 -46.14
CA SER A 278 -40.79 -16.49 -47.52
C SER A 278 -41.41 -17.79 -48.04
N GLU A 279 -42.03 -18.58 -47.16
CA GLU A 279 -42.91 -19.73 -47.49
C GLU A 279 -44.38 -19.30 -47.57
#